data_AF-A0A6A5XGG5-F1
#
_entry.id   AF-A0A6A5XGG5-F1
#
_cell.length_a   1.000
_cell.length_b   1.000
_cell.length_c   1.000
_cell.angle_alpha   90.00
_cell.angle_beta   90.00
_cell.angle_gamma   90.00
#
_symmetry.space_group_name_H-M   'P 1'
#
loop_
_entity.id
_entity.type
_entity.pdbx_description
1 polymer ?
#
loop_
_entity_poly.entity_id
_entity_poly.type
_entity_poly.pdbx_seq_one_letter_code
_entity_poly.pdbx_strand_id
1 'polypeptide(L)'
;MDTNILPVNPDRLGNISFHENPDNLIGEWSIEYNEGEDAQSLSRAAKELASTDVPVAFPTETVYGLGADATRSSAVRAIFAAKGRPADNPLIVHVHSIPQLQALLLGKKDSVQPAQDPIPEIYRPLIKQFWPGPLTIIVPNPKDSVLAPEVTAGLDTFGARMPRSILALALIRLSGVPLAGPSANASTRPSPTAAEHVKDDLEGRIHTIVDGGPCEVGVESTVVDGLSSPPTILRPGGVTVEQLRQCPGWENVVIGYKDAHEKGIKPRAPGMKYRHYSPKATVVLYEAGAKRPESSEIPAQGKKIGIIRTTEWPKALGLAVEGNDIQTTHTNGIVPHTPADTNGSAASQTRLSNLLRSVIQHQIPHAEPLLLTEGVPSPVEILDINLGAGIEDVARGLFSALRELDKQNVDIIYVEGINDKLGDDIAAAVMNRLRKAAEIRV
;
A
#
# COMPACT_ATOMS: atom_id res chain seq x y z
N MET A 1 -5.07 9.21 24.90
CA MET A 1 -5.69 7.97 24.38
C MET A 1 -4.52 7.13 23.94
N ASP A 2 -4.43 5.86 24.34
CA ASP A 2 -3.25 5.05 24.05
C ASP A 2 -3.51 4.15 22.84
N THR A 3 -2.54 4.05 21.94
CA THR A 3 -2.63 3.21 20.74
C THR A 3 -1.99 1.84 21.01
N ASN A 4 -2.75 0.78 20.79
CA ASN A 4 -2.32 -0.60 21.00
C ASN A 4 -2.04 -1.29 19.67
N ILE A 5 -0.86 -1.93 19.58
CA ILE A 5 -0.57 -2.90 18.53
C ILE A 5 -1.10 -4.26 18.99
N LEU A 6 -1.91 -4.89 18.15
CA LEU A 6 -2.46 -6.23 18.34
C LEU A 6 -1.78 -7.18 17.34
N PRO A 7 -0.75 -7.94 17.77
CA PRO A 7 -0.14 -8.95 16.93
C PRO A 7 -1.18 -10.01 16.55
N VAL A 8 -1.25 -10.34 15.26
CA VAL A 8 -2.10 -11.39 14.74
C VAL A 8 -1.32 -12.19 13.70
N ASN A 9 -1.01 -13.44 14.04
CA ASN A 9 -0.43 -14.40 13.12
C ASN A 9 -1.55 -15.01 12.26
N PRO A 10 -1.57 -14.76 10.94
CA PRO A 10 -2.64 -15.24 10.07
C PRO A 10 -2.67 -16.77 9.90
N ASP A 11 -1.55 -17.46 10.09
CA ASP A 11 -1.49 -18.93 10.06
C ASP A 11 -2.18 -19.58 11.26
N ARG A 12 -2.43 -18.80 12.33
CA ARG A 12 -3.08 -19.26 13.56
C ARG A 12 -4.55 -18.87 13.64
N LEU A 13 -5.06 -18.07 12.70
CA LEU A 13 -6.42 -17.53 12.75
C LEU A 13 -7.51 -18.59 12.67
N GLY A 14 -7.30 -19.65 11.88
CA GLY A 14 -8.35 -20.62 11.64
C GLY A 14 -8.19 -21.39 10.33
N ASN A 15 -9.16 -22.26 10.06
CA ASN A 15 -9.22 -23.04 8.85
C ASN A 15 -10.03 -22.30 7.78
N ILE A 16 -9.38 -21.97 6.66
CA ILE A 16 -9.99 -21.19 5.58
C ILE A 16 -10.49 -22.12 4.49
N SER A 17 -11.72 -21.91 4.04
CA SER A 17 -12.34 -22.66 2.95
C SER A 17 -12.83 -21.71 1.86
N PHE A 18 -12.60 -22.07 0.60
CA PHE A 18 -13.10 -21.34 -0.56
C PHE A 18 -14.20 -22.14 -1.25
N HIS A 19 -15.29 -21.48 -1.59
CA HIS A 19 -16.36 -22.04 -2.40
C HIS A 19 -16.14 -21.61 -3.86
N GLU A 20 -15.84 -22.57 -4.73
CA GLU A 20 -15.71 -22.31 -6.17
C GLU A 20 -17.05 -21.86 -6.73
N ASN A 21 -17.03 -20.78 -7.52
CA ASN A 21 -18.15 -20.32 -8.33
C ASN A 21 -17.82 -20.66 -9.81
N PRO A 22 -18.79 -21.02 -10.66
CA PRO A 22 -18.59 -21.27 -12.10
C PRO A 22 -17.69 -20.27 -12.84
N ASP A 23 -17.65 -18.99 -12.42
CA ASP A 23 -16.80 -17.97 -13.03
C ASP A 23 -15.33 -17.95 -12.53
N ASN A 24 -14.97 -18.83 -11.60
CA ASN A 24 -13.67 -18.90 -10.90
C ASN A 24 -13.28 -17.61 -10.16
N LEU A 25 -14.22 -16.70 -9.91
CA LEU A 25 -14.02 -15.57 -8.99
C LEU A 25 -14.05 -16.07 -7.55
N ILE A 26 -13.37 -15.38 -6.61
CA ILE A 26 -13.62 -15.63 -5.18
C ILE A 26 -15.05 -15.17 -4.89
N GLY A 27 -16.01 -16.06 -5.09
CA GLY A 27 -17.42 -15.81 -4.83
C GLY A 27 -17.63 -15.72 -3.33
N GLU A 28 -17.52 -16.86 -2.66
CA GLU A 28 -17.64 -16.96 -1.22
C GLU A 28 -16.48 -17.75 -0.62
N TRP A 29 -16.06 -17.30 0.56
CA TRP A 29 -15.08 -18.00 1.37
C TRP A 29 -15.52 -17.92 2.82
N SER A 30 -15.08 -18.89 3.61
CA SER A 30 -15.38 -19.02 5.03
C SER A 30 -14.09 -19.27 5.78
N ILE A 31 -14.13 -18.94 7.07
CA ILE A 31 -13.04 -19.21 8.00
C ILE A 31 -13.66 -19.68 9.30
N GLU A 32 -13.21 -20.85 9.75
CA GLU A 32 -13.50 -21.38 11.07
C GLU A 32 -12.38 -20.90 11.99
N TYR A 33 -12.68 -19.91 12.82
CA TYR A 33 -11.67 -19.30 13.70
C TYR A 33 -11.24 -20.27 14.80
N ASN A 34 -9.92 -20.36 15.02
CA ASN A 34 -9.38 -21.07 16.16
C ASN A 34 -9.66 -20.31 17.46
N GLU A 35 -9.73 -21.04 18.58
CA GLU A 35 -9.65 -20.41 19.89
C GLU A 35 -8.21 -19.97 20.16
N GLY A 36 -7.98 -18.68 20.43
CA GLY A 36 -6.65 -18.16 20.71
C GLY A 36 -6.57 -16.64 20.71
N GLU A 37 -5.41 -16.13 21.12
CA GLU A 37 -5.13 -14.69 21.22
C GLU A 37 -5.23 -13.98 19.86
N ASP A 38 -4.74 -14.61 18.78
CA ASP A 38 -4.80 -14.07 17.42
C ASP A 38 -6.24 -13.79 16.96
N ALA A 39 -7.14 -14.76 17.16
CA ALA A 39 -8.56 -14.62 16.83
C ALA A 39 -9.28 -13.63 17.76
N GLN A 40 -8.92 -13.57 19.04
CA GLN A 40 -9.46 -12.60 20.00
C GLN A 40 -9.05 -11.16 19.64
N SER A 41 -7.78 -10.95 19.28
CA SER A 41 -7.25 -9.66 18.81
C SER A 41 -7.98 -9.19 17.55
N LEU A 42 -8.17 -10.09 16.58
CA LEU A 42 -8.93 -9.78 15.36
C LEU A 42 -10.40 -9.47 15.65
N SER A 43 -11.04 -10.25 16.54
CA SER A 43 -12.43 -10.05 16.96
C SER A 43 -12.62 -8.71 17.68
N ARG A 44 -11.68 -8.31 18.55
CA ARG A 44 -11.67 -7.00 19.20
C ARG A 44 -11.64 -5.88 18.16
N ALA A 45 -10.71 -5.95 17.20
CA ALA A 45 -10.58 -4.97 16.12
C ALA A 45 -11.85 -4.89 15.25
N ALA A 46 -12.43 -6.05 14.89
CA ALA A 46 -13.67 -6.12 14.12
C ALA A 46 -14.86 -5.51 14.87
N LYS A 47 -14.97 -5.76 16.18
CA LYS A 47 -16.01 -5.16 17.03
C LYS A 47 -15.85 -3.64 17.12
N GLU A 48 -14.63 -3.15 17.23
CA GLU A 48 -14.35 -1.71 17.26
C GLU A 48 -14.81 -1.03 15.95
N LEU A 49 -14.48 -1.62 14.80
CA LEU A 49 -14.93 -1.14 13.48
C LEU A 49 -16.46 -1.11 13.34
N ALA A 50 -17.15 -2.13 13.85
CA ALA A 50 -18.60 -2.25 13.73
C ALA A 50 -19.37 -1.34 14.72
N SER A 51 -18.85 -1.17 15.94
CA SER A 51 -19.59 -0.54 17.04
C SER A 51 -19.19 0.90 17.33
N THR A 52 -18.03 1.35 16.89
CA THR A 52 -17.51 2.70 17.20
C THR A 52 -17.31 3.55 15.95
N ASP A 53 -16.96 4.81 16.14
CA ASP A 53 -16.50 5.68 15.05
C ASP A 53 -14.97 5.66 14.89
N VAL A 54 -14.24 4.91 15.74
CA VAL A 54 -12.78 4.97 15.75
C VAL A 54 -12.22 4.08 14.63
N PRO A 55 -11.34 4.62 13.76
CA PRO A 55 -10.72 3.83 12.73
C PRO A 55 -9.72 2.83 13.31
N VAL A 56 -9.61 1.67 12.66
CA VAL A 56 -8.61 0.64 12.97
C VAL A 56 -7.59 0.56 11.84
N ALA A 57 -6.30 0.52 12.19
CA ALA A 57 -5.27 0.26 11.21
C ALA A 57 -5.05 -1.24 11.01
N PHE A 58 -4.84 -1.67 9.77
CA PHE A 58 -4.69 -3.08 9.41
C PHE A 58 -3.74 -3.27 8.22
N PRO A 59 -3.00 -4.39 8.16
CA PRO A 59 -2.08 -4.65 7.06
C PRO A 59 -2.83 -5.07 5.78
N THR A 60 -2.21 -4.80 4.64
CA THR A 60 -2.56 -5.40 3.35
C THR A 60 -1.26 -5.89 2.68
N GLU A 61 -1.36 -6.51 1.50
CA GLU A 61 -0.18 -6.82 0.69
C GLU A 61 0.53 -5.56 0.17
N THR A 62 -0.16 -4.41 0.12
CA THR A 62 0.39 -3.14 -0.40
C THR A 62 1.02 -2.28 0.69
N VAL A 63 0.18 -1.67 1.52
CA VAL A 63 0.52 -0.78 2.63
C VAL A 63 -0.52 -0.98 3.73
N TYR A 64 -0.23 -0.56 4.96
CA TYR A 64 -1.23 -0.53 6.03
C TYR A 64 -2.36 0.44 5.68
N GLY A 65 -3.60 -0.01 5.83
CA GLY A 65 -4.82 0.77 5.65
C GLY A 65 -5.37 1.28 6.97
N LEU A 66 -6.03 2.45 6.95
CA LEU A 66 -6.78 2.98 8.08
C LEU A 66 -8.27 2.89 7.78
N GLY A 67 -8.91 1.83 8.29
CA GLY A 67 -10.29 1.49 7.97
C GLY A 67 -11.29 2.00 9.00
N ALA A 68 -12.46 2.40 8.53
CA ALA A 68 -13.65 2.53 9.34
C ALA A 68 -14.86 2.06 8.53
N ASP A 69 -16.00 1.84 9.19
CA ASP A 69 -17.25 1.46 8.52
C ASP A 69 -17.62 2.48 7.41
N ALA A 70 -17.62 2.03 6.17
CA ALA A 70 -17.88 2.85 4.99
C ALA A 70 -19.32 3.38 4.92
N THR A 71 -20.23 2.83 5.73
CA THR A 71 -21.65 3.19 5.75
C THR A 71 -21.98 4.25 6.81
N ARG A 72 -21.03 4.55 7.71
CA ARG A 72 -21.21 5.49 8.82
C ARG A 72 -20.43 6.79 8.63
N SER A 73 -21.13 7.89 8.38
CA SER A 73 -20.49 9.22 8.18
C SER A 73 -19.61 9.67 9.35
N SER A 74 -19.97 9.36 10.60
CA SER A 74 -19.13 9.70 11.75
C SER A 74 -17.81 8.92 11.76
N ALA A 75 -17.86 7.61 11.46
CA ALA A 75 -16.69 6.75 11.35
C ALA A 75 -15.77 7.17 10.20
N VAL A 76 -16.34 7.46 9.02
CA VAL A 76 -15.57 7.96 7.87
C VAL A 76 -14.94 9.32 8.16
N ARG A 77 -15.64 10.24 8.84
CA ARG A 77 -15.07 11.53 9.28
C ARG A 77 -13.92 11.36 10.27
N ALA A 78 -13.96 10.35 11.13
CA ALA A 78 -12.87 10.06 12.05
C ALA A 78 -11.57 9.65 11.33
N ILE A 79 -11.65 9.00 10.16
CA ILE A 79 -10.47 8.74 9.30
C ILE A 79 -9.80 10.06 8.90
N PHE A 80 -10.59 11.00 8.39
CA PHE A 80 -10.08 12.31 7.97
C PHE A 80 -9.47 13.08 9.15
N ALA A 81 -10.13 13.04 10.32
CA ALA A 81 -9.66 13.67 11.55
C ALA A 81 -8.33 13.06 12.04
N ALA A 82 -8.24 11.75 12.17
CA ALA A 82 -7.03 11.06 12.64
C ALA A 82 -5.82 11.36 11.74
N LYS A 83 -6.02 11.40 10.42
CA LYS A 83 -4.96 11.67 9.46
C LYS A 83 -4.62 13.15 9.30
N GLY A 84 -5.51 14.07 9.69
CA GLY A 84 -5.44 15.46 9.25
C GLY A 84 -5.58 15.60 7.73
N ARG A 85 -6.45 14.80 7.13
CA ARG A 85 -6.65 14.72 5.67
C ARG A 85 -7.86 15.56 5.23
N PRO A 86 -7.80 16.32 4.12
CA PRO A 86 -8.96 16.98 3.54
C PRO A 86 -10.08 16.01 3.15
N ALA A 87 -11.33 16.37 3.47
CA ALA A 87 -12.52 15.57 3.17
C ALA A 87 -12.92 15.55 1.68
N ASP A 88 -12.26 16.35 0.83
CA ASP A 88 -12.51 16.41 -0.62
C ASP A 88 -11.77 15.33 -1.42
N ASN A 89 -11.05 14.43 -0.75
CA ASN A 89 -10.26 13.38 -1.38
C ASN A 89 -10.90 12.00 -1.11
N PRO A 90 -11.49 11.33 -2.12
CA PRO A 90 -12.26 10.11 -1.93
C PRO A 90 -11.45 8.99 -1.31
N LEU A 91 -12.15 8.02 -0.71
CA LEU A 91 -11.57 6.83 -0.08
C LEU A 91 -11.81 5.58 -0.93
N ILE A 92 -10.94 4.58 -0.74
CA ILE A 92 -11.15 3.25 -1.34
C ILE A 92 -11.96 2.41 -0.35
N VAL A 93 -13.00 1.77 -0.85
CA VAL A 93 -13.80 0.80 -0.11
C VAL A 93 -13.19 -0.58 -0.30
N HIS A 94 -12.82 -1.20 0.81
CA HIS A 94 -12.30 -2.56 0.87
C HIS A 94 -13.45 -3.52 1.16
N VAL A 95 -13.53 -4.57 0.35
CA VAL A 95 -14.55 -5.63 0.47
C VAL A 95 -13.88 -6.98 0.68
N HIS A 96 -14.59 -7.91 1.32
CA HIS A 96 -14.10 -9.26 1.56
C HIS A 96 -14.64 -10.29 0.57
N SER A 97 -15.67 -9.96 -0.23
CA SER A 97 -16.28 -10.89 -1.20
C SER A 97 -16.95 -10.15 -2.36
N ILE A 98 -17.17 -10.86 -3.47
CA ILE A 98 -17.92 -10.34 -4.62
C ILE A 98 -19.38 -10.02 -4.25
N PRO A 99 -20.10 -10.87 -3.50
CA PRO A 99 -21.43 -10.53 -2.98
C PRO A 99 -21.47 -9.22 -2.19
N GLN A 100 -20.45 -8.92 -1.37
CA GLN A 100 -20.41 -7.65 -0.64
C GLN A 100 -20.28 -6.45 -1.58
N LEU A 101 -19.46 -6.55 -2.64
CA LEU A 101 -19.38 -5.49 -3.66
C LEU A 101 -20.70 -5.34 -4.42
N GLN A 102 -21.33 -6.45 -4.81
CA GLN A 102 -22.62 -6.42 -5.51
C GLN A 102 -23.70 -5.75 -4.65
N ALA A 103 -23.75 -6.05 -3.36
CA ALA A 103 -24.66 -5.38 -2.43
C ALA A 103 -24.43 -3.85 -2.36
N LEU A 104 -23.16 -3.41 -2.36
CA LEU A 104 -22.84 -1.98 -2.42
C LEU A 104 -23.31 -1.31 -3.71
N LEU A 105 -23.19 -1.99 -4.85
CA LEU A 105 -23.62 -1.49 -6.16
C LEU A 105 -25.14 -1.53 -6.37
N LEU A 106 -25.87 -2.31 -5.58
CA LEU A 106 -27.34 -2.35 -5.59
C LEU A 106 -27.97 -1.23 -4.76
N GLY A 107 -27.24 -0.64 -3.81
CA GLY A 107 -27.74 0.42 -2.94
C GLY A 107 -28.69 -0.10 -1.86
N LYS A 108 -29.65 0.74 -1.44
CA LYS A 108 -30.63 0.44 -0.37
C LYS A 108 -31.84 -0.37 -0.87
N LYS A 109 -31.88 -0.78 -2.13
CA LYS A 109 -33.01 -1.55 -2.69
C LYS A 109 -33.06 -2.96 -2.13
N ASP A 110 -34.12 -3.25 -1.38
CA ASP A 110 -34.47 -4.59 -0.96
C ASP A 110 -34.81 -5.48 -2.19
N SER A 111 -34.09 -6.59 -2.32
CA SER A 111 -34.66 -7.88 -2.75
C SER A 111 -35.26 -8.03 -4.15
N VAL A 112 -34.80 -7.29 -5.16
CA VAL A 112 -34.91 -7.76 -6.55
C VAL A 112 -33.52 -8.22 -6.98
N GLN A 113 -33.35 -9.53 -7.17
CA GLN A 113 -32.16 -10.05 -7.85
C GLN A 113 -32.03 -9.28 -9.17
N PRO A 114 -30.97 -8.51 -9.36
CA PRO A 114 -30.84 -7.71 -10.55
C PRO A 114 -30.80 -8.66 -11.75
N ALA A 115 -31.49 -8.30 -12.83
CA ALA A 115 -31.54 -9.11 -14.05
C ALA A 115 -30.15 -9.34 -14.66
N GLN A 116 -29.17 -8.53 -14.27
CA GLN A 116 -27.77 -8.58 -14.68
C GLN A 116 -26.88 -8.29 -13.46
N ASP A 117 -25.65 -8.80 -13.46
CA ASP A 117 -24.65 -8.51 -12.44
C ASP A 117 -24.40 -6.99 -12.38
N PRO A 118 -24.47 -6.35 -11.19
CA PRO A 118 -24.27 -4.91 -11.09
C PRO A 118 -22.81 -4.47 -11.30
N ILE A 119 -21.85 -5.41 -11.30
CA ILE A 119 -20.45 -5.11 -11.62
C ILE A 119 -20.32 -4.90 -13.14
N PRO A 120 -19.80 -3.75 -13.61
CA PRO A 120 -19.62 -3.51 -15.05
C PRO A 120 -18.75 -4.59 -15.72
N GLU A 121 -19.21 -5.13 -16.85
CA GLU A 121 -18.59 -6.26 -17.57
C GLU A 121 -17.10 -6.04 -17.90
N ILE A 122 -16.71 -4.79 -18.16
CA ILE A 122 -15.32 -4.39 -18.42
C ILE A 122 -14.35 -4.81 -17.29
N TYR A 123 -14.84 -4.95 -16.05
CA TYR A 123 -14.02 -5.32 -14.91
C TYR A 123 -13.92 -6.82 -14.68
N ARG A 124 -14.77 -7.66 -15.29
CA ARG A 124 -14.72 -9.12 -15.10
C ARG A 124 -13.33 -9.73 -15.32
N PRO A 125 -12.63 -9.48 -16.45
CA PRO A 125 -11.32 -10.06 -16.67
C PRO A 125 -10.28 -9.58 -15.64
N LEU A 126 -10.36 -8.31 -15.23
CA LEU A 126 -9.48 -7.77 -14.20
C LEU A 126 -9.72 -8.39 -12.83
N ILE A 127 -10.98 -8.50 -12.40
CA ILE A 127 -11.34 -9.12 -11.12
C ILE A 127 -10.89 -10.57 -11.11
N LYS A 128 -11.11 -11.31 -12.20
CA LYS A 128 -10.69 -12.72 -12.31
C LYS A 128 -9.18 -12.91 -12.18
N GLN A 129 -8.40 -11.98 -12.73
CA GLN A 129 -6.95 -12.10 -12.78
C GLN A 129 -6.26 -11.51 -11.55
N PHE A 130 -6.75 -10.38 -11.03
CA PHE A 130 -6.04 -9.57 -10.04
C PHE A 130 -6.73 -9.49 -8.68
N TRP A 131 -7.94 -10.03 -8.50
CA TRP A 131 -8.62 -10.07 -7.20
C TRP A 131 -8.65 -11.47 -6.56
N PRO A 132 -8.38 -11.57 -5.25
CA PRO A 132 -7.87 -10.51 -4.35
C PRO A 132 -6.47 -10.04 -4.75
N GLY A 133 -6.20 -8.74 -4.61
CA GLY A 133 -4.90 -8.19 -4.99
C GLY A 133 -4.79 -6.66 -5.08
N PRO A 134 -3.64 -6.18 -5.58
CA PRO A 134 -3.25 -4.78 -5.55
C PRO A 134 -3.90 -3.96 -6.67
N LEU A 135 -5.16 -4.27 -7.00
CA LEU A 135 -5.96 -3.55 -7.99
C LEU A 135 -7.19 -2.91 -7.36
N THR A 136 -7.40 -1.64 -7.65
CA THR A 136 -8.60 -0.88 -7.31
C THR A 136 -9.34 -0.52 -8.59
N ILE A 137 -10.63 -0.83 -8.65
CA ILE A 137 -11.50 -0.50 -9.78
C ILE A 137 -12.43 0.67 -9.42
N ILE A 138 -12.68 1.59 -10.36
CA ILE A 138 -13.65 2.67 -10.19
C ILE A 138 -15.04 2.19 -10.63
N VAL A 139 -15.97 2.10 -9.69
CA VAL A 139 -17.33 1.60 -9.95
C VAL A 139 -18.39 2.68 -9.73
N PRO A 140 -19.56 2.58 -10.37
CA PRO A 140 -20.65 3.52 -10.16
C PRO A 140 -21.10 3.55 -8.70
N ASN A 141 -21.38 4.75 -8.18
CA ASN A 141 -22.03 4.92 -6.88
C ASN A 141 -23.55 5.02 -7.09
N PRO A 142 -24.36 4.12 -6.52
CA PRO A 142 -25.81 4.18 -6.67
C PRO A 142 -26.40 5.47 -6.10
N LYS A 143 -27.49 5.97 -6.67
CA LYS A 143 -28.18 7.18 -6.17
C LYS A 143 -28.66 7.01 -4.73
N ASP A 144 -29.04 5.80 -4.36
CA ASP A 144 -29.47 5.36 -3.04
C ASP A 144 -28.37 4.55 -2.33
N SER A 145 -27.11 4.98 -2.49
CA SER A 145 -25.96 4.35 -1.87
C SER A 145 -26.12 4.16 -0.36
N VAL A 146 -25.61 3.03 0.14
CA VAL A 146 -25.42 2.78 1.58
C VAL A 146 -24.13 3.43 2.11
N LEU A 147 -23.22 3.85 1.22
CA LEU A 147 -21.97 4.49 1.60
C LEU A 147 -22.21 5.88 2.19
N ALA A 148 -21.43 6.23 3.21
CA ALA A 148 -21.39 7.59 3.71
C ALA A 148 -20.91 8.55 2.60
N PRO A 149 -21.51 9.75 2.46
CA PRO A 149 -21.15 10.71 1.41
C PRO A 149 -19.66 11.10 1.39
N GLU A 150 -19.02 11.09 2.57
CA GLU A 150 -17.61 11.39 2.73
C GLU A 150 -16.67 10.36 2.06
N VAL A 151 -17.16 9.14 1.80
CA VAL A 151 -16.39 8.11 1.08
C VAL A 151 -16.11 8.54 -0.36
N THR A 152 -17.14 9.06 -1.05
CA THR A 152 -17.04 9.42 -2.46
C THR A 152 -16.66 10.88 -2.68
N ALA A 153 -16.62 11.69 -1.62
CA ALA A 153 -16.42 13.14 -1.72
C ALA A 153 -17.41 13.82 -2.70
N GLY A 154 -18.64 13.29 -2.78
CA GLY A 154 -19.69 13.79 -3.67
C GLY A 154 -19.52 13.39 -5.14
N LEU A 155 -18.75 12.35 -5.44
CA LEU A 155 -18.65 11.77 -6.78
C LEU A 155 -19.74 10.72 -7.02
N ASP A 156 -20.12 10.56 -8.29
CA ASP A 156 -21.04 9.51 -8.77
C ASP A 156 -20.35 8.15 -8.94
N THR A 157 -19.11 8.02 -8.47
CA THR A 157 -18.29 6.80 -8.53
C THR A 157 -17.52 6.62 -7.23
N PHE A 158 -17.13 5.39 -6.90
CA PHE A 158 -16.21 5.10 -5.81
C PHE A 158 -15.16 4.06 -6.22
N GLY A 159 -14.02 4.05 -5.52
CA GLY A 159 -12.99 3.03 -5.71
C GLY A 159 -13.28 1.80 -4.84
N ALA A 160 -13.30 0.62 -5.44
CA ALA A 160 -13.46 -0.66 -4.74
C ALA A 160 -12.18 -1.50 -4.84
N ARG A 161 -11.87 -2.27 -3.79
CA ARG A 161 -10.75 -3.20 -3.76
C ARG A 161 -11.04 -4.43 -2.90
N MET A 162 -10.63 -5.61 -3.37
CA MET A 162 -10.52 -6.81 -2.53
C MET A 162 -9.03 -7.07 -2.25
N PRO A 163 -8.52 -6.80 -1.04
CA PRO A 163 -7.09 -6.91 -0.75
C PRO A 163 -6.60 -8.37 -0.72
N ARG A 164 -5.41 -8.68 -1.24
CA ARG A 164 -4.76 -9.99 -1.10
C ARG A 164 -4.09 -10.12 0.27
N SER A 165 -4.88 -10.02 1.32
CA SER A 165 -4.43 -10.29 2.69
C SER A 165 -5.53 -11.00 3.42
N ILE A 166 -5.28 -12.25 3.84
CA ILE A 166 -6.28 -13.01 4.58
C ILE A 166 -6.68 -12.31 5.89
N LEU A 167 -5.74 -11.63 6.52
CA LEU A 167 -5.97 -10.87 7.74
C LEU A 167 -6.92 -9.70 7.49
N ALA A 168 -6.70 -8.94 6.39
CA ALA A 168 -7.61 -7.88 5.99
C ALA A 168 -9.00 -8.43 5.62
N LEU A 169 -9.06 -9.51 4.82
CA LEU A 169 -10.32 -10.14 4.41
C LEU A 169 -11.11 -10.64 5.64
N ALA A 170 -10.43 -11.29 6.59
CA ALA A 170 -11.02 -11.79 7.83
C ALA A 170 -11.49 -10.66 8.75
N LEU A 171 -10.74 -9.56 8.85
CA LEU A 171 -11.15 -8.37 9.60
C LEU A 171 -12.44 -7.77 9.02
N ILE A 172 -12.47 -7.53 7.69
CA ILE A 172 -13.64 -6.97 7.00
C ILE A 172 -14.84 -7.91 7.18
N ARG A 173 -14.65 -9.22 7.00
CA ARG A 173 -15.71 -10.23 7.19
C ARG A 173 -16.26 -10.24 8.61
N LEU A 174 -15.39 -10.30 9.63
CA LEU A 174 -15.80 -10.31 11.05
C LEU A 174 -16.51 -9.03 11.45
N SER A 175 -16.10 -7.88 10.90
CA SER A 175 -16.74 -6.60 11.19
C SER A 175 -18.16 -6.53 10.64
N GLY A 176 -18.50 -7.35 9.65
CA GLY A 176 -19.80 -7.36 9.00
C GLY A 176 -20.08 -6.12 8.14
N VAL A 177 -19.08 -5.24 7.94
CA VAL A 177 -19.22 -3.97 7.23
C VAL A 177 -18.11 -3.79 6.18
N PRO A 178 -18.38 -3.09 5.08
CA PRO A 178 -17.33 -2.68 4.14
C PRO A 178 -16.46 -1.60 4.78
N LEU A 179 -15.14 -1.66 4.56
CA LEU A 179 -14.21 -0.72 5.20
C LEU A 179 -13.76 0.37 4.22
N ALA A 180 -14.09 1.62 4.49
CA ALA A 180 -13.51 2.75 3.78
C ALA A 180 -12.17 3.11 4.43
N GLY A 181 -11.12 3.30 3.64
CA GLY A 181 -9.83 3.63 4.23
C GLY A 181 -8.74 3.99 3.21
N PRO A 182 -7.92 5.02 3.49
CA PRO A 182 -6.67 5.25 2.80
C PRO A 182 -5.52 4.51 3.51
N SER A 183 -4.27 4.77 3.11
CA SER A 183 -3.07 4.34 3.86
C SER A 183 -3.09 4.86 5.31
N ALA A 184 -2.47 4.17 6.26
CA ALA A 184 -2.53 4.48 7.71
C ALA A 184 -1.42 5.42 8.23
N ASN A 185 -1.08 6.44 7.44
CA ASN A 185 -0.11 7.48 7.77
C ASN A 185 -0.79 8.79 8.17
N ALA A 186 -0.08 9.71 8.82
CA ALA A 186 -0.53 11.10 8.85
C ALA A 186 -0.49 11.67 7.41
N SER A 187 -1.32 12.67 7.12
CA SER A 187 -1.29 13.33 5.79
C SER A 187 0.14 13.79 5.44
N THR A 188 0.49 13.76 4.16
CA THR A 188 1.80 14.05 3.55
C THR A 188 2.98 13.11 3.85
N ARG A 189 2.97 12.37 4.98
CA ARG A 189 4.05 11.41 5.31
C ARG A 189 4.10 10.22 4.32
N PRO A 190 5.24 9.51 4.19
CA PRO A 190 5.32 8.25 3.43
C PRO A 190 4.23 7.24 3.84
N SER A 191 3.81 6.34 2.95
CA SER A 191 2.83 5.30 3.35
C SER A 191 3.45 4.32 4.36
N PRO A 192 2.67 3.74 5.30
CA PRO A 192 3.20 2.81 6.28
C PRO A 192 3.18 1.38 5.72
N THR A 193 4.31 0.71 5.80
CA THR A 193 4.50 -0.70 5.39
C THR A 193 4.68 -1.65 6.58
N ALA A 194 4.60 -1.15 7.82
CA ALA A 194 4.74 -1.90 9.06
C ALA A 194 3.89 -1.25 10.17
N ALA A 195 3.52 -2.03 11.20
CA ALA A 195 2.69 -1.53 12.31
C ALA A 195 3.36 -0.38 13.09
N GLU A 196 4.69 -0.44 13.26
CA GLU A 196 5.47 0.63 13.89
C GLU A 196 5.36 1.96 13.12
N HIS A 197 5.35 1.92 11.78
CA HIS A 197 5.16 3.12 10.96
C HIS A 197 3.79 3.76 11.18
N VAL A 198 2.76 2.95 11.43
CA VAL A 198 1.42 3.43 11.77
C VAL A 198 1.42 4.06 13.15
N LYS A 199 2.04 3.39 14.12
CA LYS A 199 2.14 3.86 15.50
C LYS A 199 2.84 5.22 15.56
N ASP A 200 4.00 5.36 14.90
CA ASP A 200 4.75 6.62 14.83
C ASP A 200 3.92 7.80 14.31
N ASP A 201 2.99 7.53 13.39
CA ASP A 201 2.17 8.57 12.75
C ASP A 201 0.85 8.86 13.48
N LEU A 202 0.22 7.84 14.07
CA LEU A 202 -1.16 7.88 14.54
C LEU A 202 -1.30 7.58 16.05
N GLU A 203 -0.19 7.51 16.79
CA GLU A 203 -0.19 7.38 18.26
C GLU A 203 -1.13 8.41 18.89
N GLY A 204 -2.03 7.90 19.73
CA GLY A 204 -3.06 8.67 20.43
C GLY A 204 -4.17 9.26 19.56
N ARG A 205 -4.20 8.96 18.26
CA ARG A 205 -5.28 9.32 17.34
C ARG A 205 -6.21 8.16 17.01
N ILE A 206 -5.74 6.92 17.21
CA ILE A 206 -6.49 5.68 17.05
C ILE A 206 -6.21 4.74 18.22
N HIS A 207 -7.09 3.79 18.50
CA HIS A 207 -6.89 2.83 19.59
C HIS A 207 -6.15 1.57 19.18
N THR A 208 -6.35 1.12 17.93
CA THR A 208 -6.01 -0.25 17.53
C THR A 208 -5.27 -0.27 16.20
N ILE A 209 -4.12 -0.95 16.21
CA ILE A 209 -3.35 -1.34 15.04
C ILE A 209 -3.28 -2.86 15.04
N VAL A 210 -3.90 -3.51 14.06
CA VAL A 210 -3.69 -4.94 13.82
C VAL A 210 -2.32 -5.10 13.18
N ASP A 211 -1.47 -5.96 13.71
CA ASP A 211 -0.10 -6.21 13.21
C ASP A 211 0.02 -7.63 12.67
N GLY A 212 0.12 -7.72 11.36
CA GLY A 212 0.40 -8.96 10.63
C GLY A 212 1.79 -8.95 9.99
N GLY A 213 2.71 -8.13 10.47
CA GLY A 213 4.05 -7.96 9.92
C GLY A 213 4.15 -6.96 8.76
N PRO A 214 5.34 -6.85 8.13
CA PRO A 214 5.59 -5.93 7.03
C PRO A 214 4.85 -6.30 5.73
N CYS A 215 4.48 -5.28 4.93
CA CYS A 215 3.82 -5.46 3.65
C CYS A 215 4.75 -6.04 2.55
N GLU A 216 4.17 -6.81 1.62
CA GLU A 216 4.90 -7.51 0.55
C GLU A 216 5.32 -6.60 -0.61
N VAL A 217 4.41 -5.74 -1.09
CA VAL A 217 4.60 -4.93 -2.31
C VAL A 217 5.22 -3.57 -2.01
N GLY A 218 4.86 -2.94 -0.88
CA GLY A 218 5.41 -1.65 -0.43
C GLY A 218 4.94 -0.41 -1.20
N VAL A 219 4.26 -0.56 -2.33
CA VAL A 219 3.54 0.53 -3.02
C VAL A 219 2.03 0.29 -3.01
N GLU A 220 1.23 1.35 -3.16
CA GLU A 220 -0.23 1.22 -3.15
C GLU A 220 -0.80 0.48 -4.37
N SER A 221 -2.09 0.13 -4.31
CA SER A 221 -2.79 -0.49 -5.43
C SER A 221 -2.80 0.38 -6.70
N THR A 222 -2.75 -0.28 -7.85
CA THR A 222 -3.07 0.34 -9.14
C THR A 222 -4.55 0.72 -9.14
N VAL A 223 -4.88 1.94 -9.55
CA VAL A 223 -6.28 2.40 -9.64
C VAL A 223 -6.64 2.56 -11.10
N VAL A 224 -7.70 1.86 -11.54
CA VAL A 224 -8.15 1.87 -12.93
C VAL A 224 -9.60 2.28 -13.07
N ASP A 225 -9.88 3.01 -14.15
CA ASP A 225 -11.19 3.45 -14.58
C ASP A 225 -11.54 2.81 -15.92
N GLY A 226 -12.37 1.78 -15.88
CA GLY A 226 -12.99 1.13 -17.03
C GLY A 226 -14.34 1.74 -17.41
N LEU A 227 -14.82 2.77 -16.69
CA LEU A 227 -16.03 3.51 -17.08
C LEU A 227 -15.72 4.56 -18.16
N SER A 228 -14.44 4.92 -18.34
CA SER A 228 -13.97 5.74 -19.45
C SER A 228 -13.71 4.91 -20.70
N SER A 229 -13.79 5.55 -21.87
CA SER A 229 -13.37 4.96 -23.14
C SER A 229 -12.33 5.89 -23.81
N PRO A 230 -11.08 5.43 -24.00
CA PRO A 230 -10.52 4.14 -23.56
C PRO A 230 -10.44 4.01 -22.03
N PRO A 231 -10.33 2.79 -21.47
CA PRO A 231 -10.02 2.59 -20.06
C PRO A 231 -8.73 3.30 -19.64
N THR A 232 -8.66 3.76 -18.40
CA THR A 232 -7.58 4.62 -17.93
C THR A 232 -6.96 4.16 -16.61
N ILE A 233 -5.64 4.23 -16.49
CA ILE A 233 -4.92 4.10 -15.22
C ILE A 233 -4.88 5.47 -14.53
N LEU A 234 -5.55 5.60 -13.39
CA LEU A 234 -5.59 6.83 -12.59
C LEU A 234 -4.43 6.91 -11.60
N ARG A 235 -3.89 5.75 -11.17
CA ARG A 235 -2.73 5.67 -10.29
C ARG A 235 -1.92 4.40 -10.58
N PRO A 236 -0.61 4.49 -10.81
CA PRO A 236 0.25 3.31 -10.93
C PRO A 236 0.48 2.68 -9.55
N GLY A 237 0.65 1.36 -9.52
CA GLY A 237 0.79 0.55 -8.32
C GLY A 237 1.18 -0.89 -8.63
N GLY A 238 0.76 -1.84 -7.78
CA GLY A 238 1.18 -3.25 -7.89
C GLY A 238 0.67 -4.07 -9.09
N VAL A 239 -0.14 -3.49 -9.98
CA VAL A 239 -0.53 -4.11 -11.28
C VAL A 239 -0.07 -3.22 -12.43
N THR A 240 0.67 -3.80 -13.37
CA THR A 240 1.31 -3.13 -14.51
C THR A 240 0.35 -2.87 -15.68
N VAL A 241 0.63 -1.87 -16.50
CA VAL A 241 -0.11 -1.58 -17.74
C VAL A 241 -0.02 -2.75 -18.71
N GLU A 242 1.12 -3.45 -18.78
CA GLU A 242 1.31 -4.63 -19.61
C GLU A 242 0.37 -5.77 -19.17
N GLN A 243 0.30 -6.03 -17.87
CA GLN A 243 -0.65 -7.01 -17.31
C GLN A 243 -2.10 -6.61 -17.58
N LEU A 244 -2.43 -5.32 -17.49
CA LEU A 244 -3.77 -4.83 -17.82
C LEU A 244 -4.08 -5.01 -19.31
N ARG A 245 -3.15 -4.72 -20.22
CA ARG A 245 -3.33 -4.87 -21.67
C ARG A 245 -3.53 -6.31 -22.14
N GLN A 246 -3.13 -7.28 -21.33
CA GLN A 246 -3.38 -8.71 -21.58
C GLN A 246 -4.84 -9.11 -21.28
N CYS A 247 -5.62 -8.25 -20.64
CA CYS A 247 -7.00 -8.52 -20.29
C CYS A 247 -7.97 -8.08 -21.40
N PRO A 248 -8.98 -8.91 -21.75
CA PRO A 248 -10.02 -8.53 -22.71
C PRO A 248 -10.67 -7.19 -22.38
N GLY A 249 -10.73 -6.29 -23.37
CA GLY A 249 -11.30 -4.93 -23.24
C GLY A 249 -10.35 -3.88 -22.67
N TRP A 250 -9.15 -4.27 -22.24
CA TRP A 250 -8.13 -3.38 -21.66
C TRP A 250 -6.89 -3.21 -22.56
N GLU A 251 -6.91 -3.73 -23.77
CA GLU A 251 -5.79 -3.73 -24.71
C GLU A 251 -5.29 -2.31 -25.03
N ASN A 252 -6.22 -1.35 -25.04
CA ASN A 252 -5.97 0.06 -25.34
C ASN A 252 -5.93 0.96 -24.10
N VAL A 253 -5.73 0.39 -22.90
CA VAL A 253 -5.67 1.18 -21.65
C VAL A 253 -4.59 2.27 -21.74
N VAL A 254 -4.96 3.47 -21.29
CA VAL A 254 -4.10 4.65 -21.31
C VAL A 254 -3.69 5.10 -19.92
N ILE A 255 -2.55 5.77 -19.82
CA ILE A 255 -2.05 6.37 -18.58
C ILE A 255 -2.69 7.75 -18.41
N GLY A 256 -3.57 7.90 -17.42
CA GLY A 256 -4.29 9.14 -17.13
C GLY A 256 -3.65 10.03 -16.06
N TYR A 257 -2.49 9.63 -15.51
CA TYR A 257 -1.81 10.33 -14.42
C TYR A 257 -0.71 11.31 -14.87
N LYS A 258 -0.63 11.65 -16.16
CA LYS A 258 0.38 12.59 -16.68
C LYS A 258 -0.04 14.06 -16.43
N ASP A 259 0.68 14.71 -15.52
CA ASP A 259 0.98 16.15 -15.40
C ASP A 259 -0.12 17.19 -15.62
N ALA A 260 -1.39 16.87 -15.37
CA ALA A 260 -2.41 17.88 -15.17
C ALA A 260 -2.47 18.26 -13.68
N HIS A 261 -1.59 19.16 -13.24
CA HIS A 261 -1.93 20.16 -12.22
C HIS A 261 -3.02 21.11 -12.78
N GLU A 262 -4.12 20.56 -13.31
CA GLU A 262 -5.26 21.34 -13.73
C GLU A 262 -6.00 21.77 -12.47
N LYS A 263 -5.65 22.97 -12.01
CA LYS A 263 -6.37 23.70 -10.97
C LYS A 263 -7.87 23.68 -11.31
N GLY A 264 -8.65 22.86 -10.59
CA GLY A 264 -10.11 22.87 -10.67
C GLY A 264 -10.78 21.51 -10.85
N ILE A 265 -10.05 20.44 -11.25
CA ILE A 265 -10.67 19.12 -11.40
C ILE A 265 -10.71 18.38 -10.06
N LYS A 266 -11.91 17.91 -9.67
CA LYS A 266 -12.08 17.06 -8.46
C LYS A 266 -11.33 15.73 -8.67
N PRO A 267 -10.50 15.29 -7.69
CA PRO A 267 -9.75 14.05 -7.83
C PRO A 267 -10.70 12.85 -7.87
N ARG A 268 -10.61 12.04 -8.93
CA ARG A 268 -11.45 10.84 -9.08
C ARG A 268 -10.94 9.65 -8.26
N ALA A 269 -9.68 9.70 -7.84
CA ALA A 269 -9.03 8.67 -7.04
C ALA A 269 -8.04 9.28 -6.02
N PRO A 270 -7.71 8.57 -4.93
CA PRO A 270 -6.66 9.00 -4.01
C PRO A 270 -5.29 9.11 -4.70
N GLY A 271 -4.48 10.11 -4.33
CA GLY A 271 -3.10 10.25 -4.79
C GLY A 271 -2.89 11.17 -6.00
N MET A 272 -3.93 11.86 -6.47
CA MET A 272 -3.90 12.71 -7.68
C MET A 272 -3.66 14.21 -7.42
N LYS A 273 -4.11 14.78 -6.29
CA LYS A 273 -4.18 16.25 -6.09
C LYS A 273 -3.09 16.85 -5.20
N TYR A 274 -2.69 16.15 -4.14
CA TYR A 274 -1.81 16.70 -3.09
C TYR A 274 -0.42 16.09 -3.16
N ARG A 275 0.59 16.81 -2.64
CA ARG A 275 1.94 16.26 -2.46
C ARG A 275 1.84 15.13 -1.43
N HIS A 276 2.07 13.92 -1.89
CA HIS A 276 2.08 12.72 -1.09
C HIS A 276 3.53 12.23 -0.99
N TYR A 277 3.89 11.58 0.12
CA TYR A 277 5.15 10.86 0.29
C TYR A 277 6.41 11.70 0.55
N SER A 278 6.25 12.95 0.99
CA SER A 278 7.41 13.79 1.31
C SER A 278 7.86 13.53 2.76
N PRO A 279 9.08 13.03 2.98
CA PRO A 279 9.71 13.06 4.30
C PRO A 279 9.92 14.51 4.78
N LYS A 280 10.32 14.70 6.04
CA LYS A 280 10.72 16.03 6.56
C LYS A 280 12.00 16.52 5.90
N ALA A 281 12.92 15.61 5.61
CA ALA A 281 14.18 15.89 4.95
C ALA A 281 13.98 16.34 3.50
N THR A 282 14.92 17.13 2.97
CA THR A 282 14.94 17.45 1.54
C THR A 282 15.35 16.22 0.74
N VAL A 283 14.52 15.75 -0.18
CA VAL A 283 14.81 14.62 -1.06
C VAL A 283 15.34 15.13 -2.39
N VAL A 284 16.52 14.64 -2.76
CA VAL A 284 17.15 14.83 -4.06
C VAL A 284 17.15 13.50 -4.79
N LEU A 285 16.35 13.41 -5.84
CA LEU A 285 16.28 12.25 -6.72
C LEU A 285 17.28 12.41 -7.85
N TYR A 286 18.18 11.44 -7.99
CA TYR A 286 19.03 11.31 -9.17
C TYR A 286 18.34 10.33 -10.12
N GLU A 287 17.87 10.82 -11.28
CA GLU A 287 17.17 9.97 -12.25
C GLU A 287 18.10 8.86 -12.77
N ALA A 288 17.50 7.80 -13.32
CA ALA A 288 18.28 6.67 -13.82
C ALA A 288 19.34 7.11 -14.85
N GLY A 289 20.61 6.78 -14.60
CA GLY A 289 21.75 7.18 -15.41
C GLY A 289 22.33 8.57 -15.09
N ALA A 290 21.76 9.31 -14.12
CA ALA A 290 22.38 10.51 -13.60
C ALA A 290 23.69 10.18 -12.87
N LYS A 291 24.67 11.09 -12.93
CA LYS A 291 25.91 10.92 -12.17
C LYS A 291 25.59 11.06 -10.69
N ARG A 292 26.10 10.12 -9.89
CA ARG A 292 26.04 10.19 -8.42
C ARG A 292 26.65 11.51 -7.90
N PRO A 293 26.23 12.00 -6.73
CA PRO A 293 26.82 13.19 -6.12
C PRO A 293 28.33 13.05 -5.90
N GLU A 294 29.08 14.11 -6.23
CA GLU A 294 30.50 14.23 -5.88
C GLU A 294 30.67 14.83 -4.46
N SER A 295 31.85 14.65 -3.85
CA SER A 295 32.12 15.17 -2.50
C SER A 295 31.94 16.69 -2.37
N SER A 296 32.08 17.43 -3.48
CA SER A 296 31.87 18.88 -3.53
C SER A 296 30.39 19.30 -3.46
N GLU A 297 29.48 18.39 -3.80
CA GLU A 297 28.02 18.61 -3.79
C GLU A 297 27.40 18.21 -2.44
N ILE A 298 28.18 17.54 -1.59
CA ILE A 298 27.79 17.17 -0.23
C ILE A 298 27.86 18.42 0.66
N PRO A 299 26.79 18.77 1.40
CA PRO A 299 26.77 19.92 2.28
C PRO A 299 27.92 19.86 3.30
N ALA A 300 28.76 20.90 3.27
CA ALA A 300 30.03 20.94 3.99
C ALA A 300 29.92 21.03 5.53
N GLN A 301 28.76 21.38 6.10
CA GLN A 301 28.68 21.68 7.54
C GLN A 301 27.31 21.42 8.18
N GLY A 302 27.33 20.69 9.30
CA GLY A 302 26.23 20.60 10.27
C GLY A 302 24.97 19.87 9.80
N LYS A 303 25.01 19.22 8.63
CA LYS A 303 23.90 18.45 8.10
C LYS A 303 24.16 16.95 8.20
N LYS A 304 23.12 16.21 8.58
CA LYS A 304 23.09 14.75 8.53
C LYS A 304 22.49 14.30 7.20
N ILE A 305 23.14 13.35 6.55
CA ILE A 305 22.82 12.97 5.16
C ILE A 305 22.29 11.54 5.14
N GLY A 306 21.13 11.35 4.52
CA GLY A 306 20.61 10.05 4.16
C GLY A 306 20.99 9.69 2.73
N ILE A 307 21.33 8.43 2.49
CA ILE A 307 21.60 7.88 1.16
C ILE A 307 20.75 6.63 0.99
N ILE A 308 19.92 6.60 -0.05
CA ILE A 308 19.17 5.42 -0.47
C ILE A 308 19.75 4.95 -1.79
N ARG A 309 20.37 3.77 -1.78
CA ARG A 309 20.99 3.13 -2.94
C ARG A 309 20.13 1.98 -3.44
N THR A 310 20.16 1.77 -4.75
CA THR A 310 19.41 0.72 -5.43
C THR A 310 20.34 -0.18 -6.23
N THR A 311 21.07 0.37 -7.18
CA THR A 311 21.64 -0.41 -8.29
C THR A 311 23.15 -0.24 -8.43
N GLU A 312 23.60 0.97 -8.73
CA GLU A 312 24.95 1.28 -9.19
C GLU A 312 25.76 2.03 -8.12
N TRP A 313 25.09 2.75 -7.22
CA TRP A 313 25.79 3.55 -6.22
C TRP A 313 26.52 2.65 -5.21
N PRO A 314 27.85 2.81 -5.05
CA PRO A 314 28.56 2.15 -3.98
C PRO A 314 28.24 2.81 -2.63
N LYS A 315 28.49 2.06 -1.56
CA LYS A 315 28.34 2.52 -0.18
C LYS A 315 29.01 3.89 0.04
N ALA A 316 28.33 4.78 0.75
CA ALA A 316 28.77 6.16 1.00
C ALA A 316 29.16 6.92 -0.29
N LEU A 317 28.52 6.61 -1.43
CA LEU A 317 28.85 7.16 -2.75
C LEU A 317 30.30 6.89 -3.17
N GLY A 318 30.96 5.90 -2.56
CA GLY A 318 32.38 5.57 -2.80
C GLY A 318 33.34 6.58 -2.19
N LEU A 319 32.89 7.37 -1.22
CA LEU A 319 33.72 8.28 -0.44
C LEU A 319 34.35 7.53 0.75
N ALA A 320 35.54 7.96 1.16
CA ALA A 320 36.25 7.38 2.29
C ALA A 320 35.54 7.76 3.60
N VAL A 321 35.09 6.76 4.36
CA VAL A 321 34.33 6.94 5.60
C VAL A 321 34.97 6.17 6.75
N GLU A 322 34.85 6.72 7.96
CA GLU A 322 35.12 6.02 9.21
C GLU A 322 33.84 5.32 9.67
N GLY A 323 33.91 4.00 9.83
CA GLY A 323 32.80 3.17 10.29
C GLY A 323 33.27 1.73 10.49
N ASN A 324 32.73 1.04 11.50
CA ASN A 324 33.10 -0.35 11.80
C ASN A 324 32.86 -1.22 10.56
N ASP A 325 33.94 -1.83 10.06
CA ASP A 325 33.92 -2.86 9.03
C ASP A 325 33.31 -4.15 9.63
N ILE A 326 32.02 -4.11 9.98
CA ILE A 326 31.27 -5.34 10.24
C ILE A 326 30.91 -5.87 8.86
N GLN A 327 31.67 -6.87 8.41
CA GLN A 327 31.25 -7.77 7.34
C GLN A 327 29.94 -8.46 7.74
N THR A 328 28.80 -7.79 7.59
CA THR A 328 27.51 -8.48 7.56
C THR A 328 27.33 -9.06 6.17
N THR A 329 27.91 -10.23 5.95
CA THR A 329 27.37 -11.18 4.95
C THR A 329 26.00 -11.65 5.44
N HIS A 330 24.99 -10.79 5.39
CA HIS A 330 23.61 -11.24 5.44
C HIS A 330 23.25 -11.68 4.02
N THR A 331 23.53 -12.95 3.73
CA THR A 331 22.91 -13.63 2.61
C THR A 331 21.39 -13.60 2.85
N ASN A 332 20.66 -12.95 1.94
CA ASN A 332 19.20 -12.97 1.86
C ASN A 332 18.70 -14.39 1.51
N GLY A 333 18.90 -15.33 2.43
CA GLY A 333 18.53 -16.73 2.28
C GLY A 333 17.05 -16.93 2.58
N ILE A 334 16.26 -17.06 1.53
CA ILE A 334 14.88 -17.57 1.59
C ILE A 334 14.95 -19.01 2.13
N VAL A 335 14.30 -19.29 3.26
CA VAL A 335 14.02 -20.67 3.70
C VAL A 335 12.72 -21.10 3.03
N PRO A 336 12.71 -22.14 2.17
CA PRO A 336 11.46 -22.65 1.60
C PRO A 336 10.71 -23.43 2.67
N HIS A 337 9.56 -22.94 3.10
CA HIS A 337 8.59 -23.76 3.82
C HIS A 337 7.76 -24.56 2.82
N THR A 338 7.92 -25.89 2.87
CA THR A 338 7.08 -26.85 2.16
C THR A 338 5.70 -26.91 2.84
N PRO A 339 4.57 -26.67 2.14
CA PRO A 339 3.25 -26.88 2.73
C PRO A 339 3.01 -28.38 2.92
N ALA A 340 2.47 -28.74 4.08
CA ALA A 340 2.01 -30.10 4.37
C ALA A 340 0.82 -30.49 3.47
N ASP A 341 0.82 -31.76 3.05
CA ASP A 341 -0.22 -32.36 2.21
C ASP A 341 -1.61 -32.32 2.85
N THR A 342 -2.54 -31.57 2.25
CA THR A 342 -3.99 -31.69 2.53
C THR A 342 -4.78 -31.69 1.24
N ASN A 343 -5.54 -32.75 1.00
CA ASN A 343 -6.34 -33.03 -0.21
C ASN A 343 -7.32 -31.90 -0.60
N GLY A 344 -6.95 -31.08 -1.59
CA GLY A 344 -7.81 -30.09 -2.24
C GLY A 344 -7.35 -29.85 -3.69
N SER A 345 -8.22 -29.31 -4.55
CA SER A 345 -7.89 -29.04 -5.96
C SER A 345 -6.65 -28.13 -6.06
N ALA A 346 -5.70 -28.44 -6.96
CA ALA A 346 -4.41 -27.74 -7.06
C ALA A 346 -4.54 -26.21 -7.28
N ALA A 347 -5.63 -25.75 -7.91
CA ALA A 347 -5.92 -24.33 -8.11
C ALA A 347 -6.35 -23.62 -6.81
N SER A 348 -7.11 -24.30 -5.95
CA SER A 348 -7.54 -23.76 -4.65
C SER A 348 -6.37 -23.64 -3.67
N GLN A 349 -5.48 -24.64 -3.63
CA GLN A 349 -4.25 -24.61 -2.82
C GLN A 349 -3.31 -23.46 -3.23
N THR A 350 -3.17 -23.17 -4.52
CA THR A 350 -2.32 -22.06 -5.03
C THR A 350 -2.88 -20.68 -4.66
N ARG A 351 -4.21 -20.53 -4.59
CA ARG A 351 -4.84 -19.26 -4.14
C ARG A 351 -4.70 -19.05 -2.64
N LEU A 352 -4.92 -20.10 -1.84
CA LEU A 352 -4.74 -20.03 -0.40
C LEU A 352 -3.27 -19.70 -0.05
N SER A 353 -2.31 -20.36 -0.70
CA SER A 353 -0.90 -20.06 -0.48
C SER A 353 -0.56 -18.61 -0.85
N ASN A 354 -1.12 -18.05 -1.94
CA ASN A 354 -0.93 -16.64 -2.30
C ASN A 354 -1.60 -15.64 -1.33
N LEU A 355 -2.70 -16.02 -0.66
CA LEU A 355 -3.35 -15.19 0.35
C LEU A 355 -2.62 -15.21 1.69
N LEU A 356 -2.09 -16.37 2.08
CA LEU A 356 -1.24 -16.55 3.26
C LEU A 356 0.14 -15.91 3.05
N ARG A 357 0.66 -15.91 1.82
CA ARG A 357 1.95 -15.29 1.44
C ARG A 357 2.04 -13.79 1.72
N SER A 358 0.90 -13.11 1.95
CA SER A 358 0.90 -11.70 2.39
C SER A 358 1.65 -11.45 3.71
N VAL A 359 2.10 -12.50 4.40
CA VAL A 359 2.81 -12.51 5.68
C VAL A 359 4.25 -13.07 5.53
N ILE A 360 4.98 -12.72 4.48
CA ILE A 360 6.42 -13.03 4.46
C ILE A 360 7.14 -12.04 5.38
N GLN A 361 7.90 -12.57 6.34
CA GLN A 361 8.80 -11.83 7.22
C GLN A 361 9.93 -11.18 6.41
N HIS A 362 9.67 -10.03 5.80
CA HIS A 362 10.69 -9.20 5.19
C HIS A 362 11.35 -8.34 6.25
N GLN A 363 12.68 -8.16 6.17
CA GLN A 363 13.38 -7.24 7.05
C GLN A 363 13.12 -5.79 6.64
N ILE A 364 12.90 -4.94 7.63
CA ILE A 364 12.79 -3.49 7.44
C ILE A 364 14.23 -2.98 7.16
N PRO A 365 14.45 -2.16 6.10
CA PRO A 365 15.76 -1.60 5.83
C PRO A 365 16.23 -0.74 7.02
N HIS A 366 17.47 -0.96 7.45
CA HIS A 366 18.09 -0.18 8.51
C HIS A 366 19.21 0.69 7.95
N ALA A 367 19.32 1.91 8.46
CA ALA A 367 20.39 2.83 8.13
C ALA A 367 21.70 2.39 8.78
N GLU A 368 22.76 2.30 7.98
CA GLU A 368 24.11 2.13 8.47
C GLU A 368 24.76 3.50 8.71
N PRO A 369 25.15 3.83 9.96
CA PRO A 369 25.80 5.10 10.26
C PRO A 369 27.28 5.08 9.88
N LEU A 370 27.71 6.11 9.16
CA LEU A 370 29.06 6.30 8.65
C LEU A 370 29.49 7.75 8.89
N LEU A 371 30.79 7.98 9.07
CA LEU A 371 31.35 9.32 9.25
C LEU A 371 32.29 9.66 8.10
N LEU A 372 31.93 10.64 7.28
CA LEU A 372 32.77 11.13 6.19
C LEU A 372 33.75 12.18 6.73
N THR A 373 35.05 11.87 6.71
CA THR A 373 36.12 12.74 7.23
C THR A 373 37.06 13.25 6.14
N GLU A 374 37.18 12.53 5.01
CA GLU A 374 38.04 12.91 3.88
C GLU A 374 37.26 13.62 2.77
N GLY A 375 37.90 14.61 2.12
CA GLY A 375 37.33 15.31 0.97
C GLY A 375 36.19 16.28 1.30
N VAL A 376 35.89 16.49 2.59
CA VAL A 376 34.89 17.46 3.09
C VAL A 376 35.53 18.43 4.09
N PRO A 377 35.03 19.69 4.21
CA PRO A 377 35.61 20.69 5.12
C PRO A 377 35.44 20.38 6.61
N SER A 378 34.45 19.57 6.98
CA SER A 378 34.19 19.11 8.35
C SER A 378 33.53 17.72 8.33
N PRO A 379 33.62 16.92 9.42
CA PRO A 379 33.02 15.59 9.46
C PRO A 379 31.52 15.62 9.21
N VAL A 380 31.03 14.74 8.33
CA VAL A 380 29.61 14.64 7.97
C VAL A 380 29.07 13.26 8.33
N GLU A 381 27.97 13.22 9.08
CA GLU A 381 27.27 11.97 9.40
C GLU A 381 26.43 11.53 8.20
N ILE A 382 26.68 10.30 7.75
CA ILE A 382 25.99 9.64 6.65
C ILE A 382 25.20 8.45 7.20
N LEU A 383 23.95 8.33 6.77
CA LEU A 383 23.11 7.16 6.97
C LEU A 383 22.87 6.50 5.62
N ASP A 384 23.51 5.36 5.38
CA ASP A 384 23.44 4.63 4.12
C ASP A 384 22.42 3.47 4.23
N ILE A 385 21.49 3.41 3.28
CA ILE A 385 20.51 2.31 3.15
C ILE A 385 20.65 1.72 1.75
N ASN A 386 20.84 0.39 1.70
CA ASN A 386 20.80 -0.38 0.46
C ASN A 386 19.47 -1.09 0.31
N LEU A 387 18.69 -0.72 -0.71
CA LEU A 387 17.43 -1.41 -1.03
C LEU A 387 17.63 -2.64 -1.93
N GLY A 388 18.81 -2.79 -2.52
CA GLY A 388 19.09 -3.84 -3.50
C GLY A 388 18.66 -3.47 -4.92
N ALA A 389 19.14 -4.26 -5.88
CA ALA A 389 18.98 -3.99 -7.31
C ALA A 389 17.66 -4.51 -7.90
N GLY A 390 16.91 -5.34 -7.16
CA GLY A 390 15.62 -5.87 -7.57
C GLY A 390 14.53 -4.82 -7.45
N ILE A 391 13.73 -4.62 -8.51
CA ILE A 391 12.65 -3.61 -8.54
C ILE A 391 11.62 -3.88 -7.42
N GLU A 392 11.33 -5.14 -7.13
CA GLU A 392 10.46 -5.54 -6.02
C GLU A 392 11.03 -5.15 -4.65
N ASP A 393 12.35 -5.28 -4.46
CA ASP A 393 13.03 -4.93 -3.21
C ASP A 393 13.03 -3.41 -2.99
N VAL A 394 13.26 -2.64 -4.07
CA VAL A 394 13.14 -1.18 -4.05
C VAL A 394 11.72 -0.76 -3.71
N ALA A 395 10.70 -1.33 -4.36
CA ALA A 395 9.30 -1.03 -4.09
C ALA A 395 8.91 -1.32 -2.64
N ARG A 396 9.38 -2.45 -2.11
CA ARG A 396 9.13 -2.88 -0.73
C ARG A 396 9.80 -2.00 0.30
N GLY A 397 11.07 -1.66 0.07
CA GLY A 397 11.91 -0.97 1.03
C GLY A 397 11.83 0.55 0.97
N LEU A 398 11.35 1.15 -0.13
CA LEU A 398 11.41 2.59 -0.35
C LEU A 398 10.77 3.41 0.79
N PHE A 399 9.52 3.15 1.14
CA PHE A 399 8.86 3.95 2.18
C PHE A 399 9.46 3.71 3.56
N SER A 400 9.90 2.48 3.85
CA SER A 400 10.59 2.15 5.10
C SER A 400 11.92 2.91 5.20
N ALA A 401 12.70 2.97 4.13
CA ALA A 401 13.97 3.71 4.09
C ALA A 401 13.76 5.21 4.28
N LEU A 402 12.77 5.81 3.60
CA LEU A 402 12.42 7.21 3.80
C LEU A 402 11.99 7.50 5.25
N ARG A 403 11.24 6.58 5.88
CA ARG A 403 10.79 6.71 7.27
C ARG A 403 11.92 6.56 8.28
N GLU A 404 12.82 5.61 8.07
CA GLU A 404 13.99 5.42 8.92
C GLU A 404 14.87 6.68 8.90
N LEU A 405 15.16 7.23 7.73
CA LEU A 405 15.93 8.47 7.60
C LEU A 405 15.23 9.67 8.26
N ASP A 406 13.91 9.77 8.13
CA ASP A 406 13.11 10.79 8.83
C ASP A 406 13.18 10.66 10.36
N LYS A 407 13.14 9.43 10.88
CA LYS A 407 13.25 9.13 12.32
C LYS A 407 14.62 9.53 12.87
N GLN A 408 15.65 9.37 12.06
CA GLN A 408 17.02 9.75 12.37
C GLN A 408 17.30 11.25 12.18
N ASN A 409 16.29 12.04 11.79
CA ASN A 409 16.36 13.49 11.56
C ASN A 409 17.46 13.90 10.58
N VAL A 410 17.60 13.20 9.45
CA VAL A 410 18.49 13.65 8.37
C VAL A 410 17.96 14.95 7.74
N ASP A 411 18.86 15.81 7.29
CA ASP A 411 18.51 17.09 6.66
C ASP A 411 18.24 16.95 5.17
N ILE A 412 18.98 16.04 4.52
CA ILE A 412 18.92 15.79 3.08
C ILE A 412 19.02 14.29 2.80
N ILE A 413 18.26 13.81 1.83
CA ILE A 413 18.26 12.43 1.37
C ILE A 413 18.63 12.42 -0.11
N TYR A 414 19.74 11.75 -0.44
CA TYR A 414 20.09 11.41 -1.81
C TYR A 414 19.51 10.05 -2.16
N VAL A 415 18.73 9.99 -3.25
CA VAL A 415 18.12 8.75 -3.71
C VAL A 415 18.59 8.42 -5.11
N GLU A 416 19.10 7.21 -5.27
CA GLU A 416 19.38 6.62 -6.56
C GLU A 416 18.06 6.19 -7.25
N GLY A 417 17.78 6.76 -8.42
CA GLY A 417 16.62 6.41 -9.24
C GLY A 417 16.86 5.16 -10.08
N ILE A 418 15.77 4.43 -10.37
CA ILE A 418 15.78 3.22 -11.20
C ILE A 418 15.18 3.48 -12.58
N ASN A 419 15.58 2.68 -13.56
CA ASN A 419 15.08 2.83 -14.93
C ASN A 419 13.62 2.37 -15.03
N ASP A 420 12.72 3.29 -15.36
CA ASP A 420 11.29 3.06 -15.55
C ASP A 420 10.84 3.08 -17.02
N LYS A 421 11.80 3.09 -17.97
CA LYS A 421 11.52 3.13 -19.42
C LYS A 421 11.49 1.75 -20.08
N LEU A 422 11.95 0.71 -19.39
CA LEU A 422 12.10 -0.65 -19.94
C LEU A 422 10.85 -1.54 -19.82
N GLY A 423 9.68 -0.95 -19.55
CA GLY A 423 8.41 -1.69 -19.49
C GLY A 423 8.16 -2.45 -18.18
N ASP A 424 8.92 -2.13 -17.12
CA ASP A 424 8.61 -2.59 -15.77
C ASP A 424 7.87 -1.48 -15.01
N ASP A 425 6.55 -1.60 -14.99
CA ASP A 425 5.64 -0.60 -14.42
C ASP A 425 5.67 -0.55 -12.88
N ILE A 426 6.26 -1.55 -12.20
CA ILE A 426 6.57 -1.41 -10.77
C ILE A 426 7.67 -0.36 -10.59
N ALA A 427 8.67 -0.34 -11.47
CA ALA A 427 9.66 0.73 -11.50
C ALA A 427 9.00 2.09 -11.80
N ALA A 428 8.01 2.13 -12.70
CA ALA A 428 7.23 3.35 -12.94
C ALA A 428 6.42 3.79 -11.70
N ALA A 429 5.86 2.85 -10.93
CA ALA A 429 5.18 3.15 -9.68
C ALA A 429 6.15 3.70 -8.63
N VAL A 430 7.30 3.06 -8.43
CA VAL A 430 8.38 3.52 -7.54
C VAL A 430 8.86 4.92 -7.94
N MET A 431 9.21 5.12 -9.21
CA MET A 431 9.67 6.40 -9.73
C MET A 431 8.58 7.47 -9.65
N ASN A 432 7.30 7.12 -9.80
CA ASN A 432 6.19 8.05 -9.54
C ASN A 432 6.18 8.53 -8.08
N ARG A 433 6.46 7.63 -7.11
CA ARG A 433 6.54 8.00 -5.68
C ARG A 433 7.78 8.84 -5.39
N LEU A 434 8.94 8.45 -5.91
CA LEU A 434 10.19 9.21 -5.77
C LEU A 434 10.09 10.61 -6.35
N ARG A 435 9.56 10.76 -7.58
CA ARG A 435 9.37 12.08 -8.21
C ARG A 435 8.39 12.96 -7.44
N LYS A 436 7.40 12.38 -6.76
CA LYS A 436 6.45 13.12 -5.90
C LYS A 436 7.06 13.51 -4.55
N ALA A 437 7.90 12.66 -3.99
CA ALA A 437 8.65 12.94 -2.76
C ALA A 437 9.69 14.03 -2.98
N ALA A 438 10.49 13.92 -4.05
CA ALA A 438 11.63 14.76 -4.37
C ALA A 438 11.30 16.25 -4.52
N GLU A 439 12.04 17.09 -3.78
CA GLU A 439 12.12 18.53 -3.99
C GLU A 439 13.00 18.88 -5.18
N ILE A 440 14.11 18.13 -5.36
CA ILE A 440 15.12 18.36 -6.39
C ILE A 440 15.26 17.09 -7.22
N ARG A 441 15.36 17.26 -8.54
CA ARG A 441 15.59 16.16 -9.49
C ARG A 441 16.83 16.47 -10.32
N VAL A 442 17.72 15.49 -10.41
CA VAL A 442 19.01 15.58 -11.12
C VAL A 442 19.01 14.63 -12.31
#